data_AF-A0A0D2K1D7-F1
#
_entry.id   AF-A0A0D2K1D7-F1
#
_cell.length_a   1.000
_cell.length_b   1.000
_cell.length_c   1.000
_cell.angle_alpha   90.00
_cell.angle_beta   90.00
_cell.angle_gamma   90.00
#
_symmetry.space_group_name_H-M   'P 1'
#
loop_
_entity.id
_entity.type
_entity.pdbx_description
1 polymer ?
#
loop_
_entity_poly.entity_id
_entity_poly.type
_entity_poly.pdbx_seq_one_letter_code
_entity_poly.pdbx_strand_id
1 'polypeptide(L)'
;MVQIRDGGDCAAPGGACVNFVDALTDPGITLIYLTSDIILSHADFDSFADQQYHLGRNLTVTSAPGGPMRAFDADFMAPRVRVTRGVTLTFQGVRIMNARKAIGVMLDMLTGEPGSTVILRDSPFYRYAALAVDQSILLTTSFARPARFPGNQTARALLGAAAGCSPAARADMVFQDIAIDASAAAMPAPSPQLQAGPSAHAYTVVLLNVTRECDTTPSDECLSSATPDVCLNRLNDDYQRRRRAAAASARGDSLRGGAAAGIAVGAATAAVVLMAGAGATVALRRRSKRAAKCEDEHGAVSASPQLNSKAQKGAASGAEQV
;
A
#
# COMPACT_ATOMS: atom_id res chain seq x y z
N MET A 1 15.10 18.50 -1.72
CA MET A 1 15.14 17.05 -2.04
C MET A 1 16.02 16.40 -1.01
N VAL A 2 15.55 15.37 -0.30
CA VAL A 2 16.35 14.73 0.74
C VAL A 2 16.22 13.20 0.68
N GLN A 3 17.32 12.52 1.03
CA GLN A 3 17.42 11.07 1.12
C GLN A 3 17.38 10.63 2.59
N ILE A 4 16.60 9.59 2.89
CA ILE A 4 16.46 9.05 4.24
C ILE A 4 17.10 7.66 4.35
N ARG A 5 17.87 7.44 5.43
CA ARG A 5 18.33 6.12 5.90
C ARG A 5 18.09 5.96 7.40
N ASP A 6 17.85 4.72 7.82
CA ASP A 6 17.83 4.32 9.22
C ASP A 6 19.26 3.87 9.64
N GLY A 7 20.00 4.73 10.36
CA GLY A 7 21.21 4.34 11.12
C GLY A 7 22.51 3.93 10.38
N GLY A 8 22.81 4.42 9.17
CA GLY A 8 24.10 4.10 8.50
C GLY A 8 24.65 5.20 7.57
N ASP A 9 25.96 5.14 7.28
CA ASP A 9 26.69 6.14 6.48
C ASP A 9 26.08 6.33 5.09
N CYS A 10 25.86 7.60 4.74
CA CYS A 10 25.31 7.99 3.46
C CYS A 10 26.40 8.21 2.41
N ALA A 11 26.59 7.22 1.55
CA ALA A 11 27.44 7.33 0.38
C ALA A 11 26.61 7.65 -0.87
N ALA A 12 26.16 8.89 -1.03
CA ALA A 12 25.60 9.36 -2.29
C ALA A 12 26.05 10.80 -2.61
N PRO A 13 26.31 11.15 -3.88
CA PRO A 13 26.79 12.47 -4.23
C PRO A 13 25.64 13.48 -4.27
N GLY A 14 25.68 14.48 -3.38
CA GLY A 14 24.96 15.76 -3.56
C GLY A 14 23.71 16.03 -2.70
N GLY A 15 23.35 15.18 -1.73
CA GLY A 15 22.24 15.42 -0.80
C GLY A 15 22.66 15.28 0.66
N ALA A 16 22.18 16.17 1.53
CA ALA A 16 22.30 15.97 2.98
C ALA A 16 21.42 14.80 3.40
N CYS A 17 21.96 13.88 4.20
CA CYS A 17 21.14 12.85 4.83
C CYS A 17 20.50 13.40 6.08
N VAL A 18 19.19 13.26 6.16
CA VAL A 18 18.41 13.63 7.35
C VAL A 18 17.50 12.47 7.73
N ASN A 19 17.07 12.42 8.98
CA ASN A 19 16.09 11.43 9.40
C ASN A 19 14.70 11.77 8.79
N PHE A 20 13.77 10.81 8.77
CA PHE A 20 12.46 11.04 8.12
C PHE A 20 11.68 12.20 8.73
N VAL A 21 11.73 12.37 10.05
CA VAL A 21 10.95 13.38 10.78
C VAL A 21 11.49 14.79 10.54
N ASP A 22 12.80 14.96 10.50
CA ASP A 22 13.45 16.21 10.09
C ASP A 22 13.02 16.59 8.67
N ALA A 23 13.02 15.63 7.74
CA ALA A 23 12.59 15.90 6.37
C ALA A 23 11.09 16.23 6.27
N LEU A 24 10.28 15.54 7.07
CA LEU A 24 8.84 15.78 7.18
C LEU A 24 8.55 17.18 7.74
N THR A 25 9.38 17.68 8.65
CA THR A 25 9.12 18.91 9.40
C THR A 25 9.71 20.16 8.75
N ASP A 26 10.74 20.00 7.90
CA ASP A 26 11.32 21.08 7.10
C ASP A 26 10.34 21.59 6.02
N PRO A 27 9.87 22.85 6.10
CA PRO A 27 8.89 23.40 5.16
C PRO A 27 9.41 23.54 3.72
N GLY A 28 10.72 23.52 3.49
CA GLY A 28 11.34 23.58 2.17
C GLY A 28 11.34 22.25 1.41
N ILE A 29 11.06 21.13 2.08
CA ILE A 29 11.08 19.80 1.48
C ILE A 29 9.70 19.41 0.98
N THR A 30 9.53 19.26 -0.33
CA THR A 30 8.29 18.77 -0.96
C THR A 30 8.41 17.33 -1.49
N LEU A 31 9.62 16.77 -1.48
CA LEU A 31 9.92 15.44 -1.99
C LEU A 31 10.98 14.75 -1.13
N ILE A 32 10.60 13.58 -0.60
CA ILE A 32 11.42 12.69 0.21
C ILE A 32 11.69 11.42 -0.58
N TYR A 33 12.97 11.09 -0.76
CA TYR A 33 13.40 9.81 -1.33
C TYR A 33 13.83 8.84 -0.22
N LEU A 34 13.15 7.71 -0.13
CA LEU A 34 13.53 6.60 0.74
C LEU A 34 14.66 5.83 0.08
N THR A 35 15.83 5.81 0.73
CA THR A 35 16.99 5.04 0.25
C THR A 35 17.20 3.75 1.06
N SER A 36 16.58 3.65 2.22
CA SER A 36 16.38 2.43 3.00
C SER A 36 14.89 2.26 3.34
N ASP A 37 14.56 1.12 3.91
CA ASP A 37 13.31 0.96 4.63
C ASP A 37 13.31 1.88 5.85
N ILE A 38 12.13 2.37 6.22
CA ILE A 38 11.90 3.25 7.37
C ILE A 38 10.94 2.56 8.32
N ILE A 39 11.30 2.50 9.60
CA ILE A 39 10.42 2.04 10.66
C ILE A 39 10.24 3.21 11.63
N LEU A 40 9.04 3.78 11.65
CA LEU A 40 8.70 4.84 12.58
C LEU A 40 8.25 4.27 13.92
N SER A 41 8.68 4.93 14.97
CA SER A 41 8.33 4.67 16.35
C SER A 41 7.77 5.92 17.00
N HIS A 42 7.19 5.76 18.18
CA HIS A 42 6.76 6.91 18.99
C HIS A 42 7.91 7.88 19.30
N ALA A 43 9.11 7.34 19.52
CA ALA A 43 10.29 8.12 19.92
C ALA A 43 10.74 9.10 18.82
N ASP A 44 10.49 8.78 17.55
CA ASP A 44 10.84 9.65 16.42
C ASP A 44 10.04 10.98 16.46
N PHE A 45 8.92 11.02 17.17
CA PHE A 45 8.06 12.19 17.31
C PHE A 45 8.11 12.83 18.70
N ASP A 46 9.05 12.43 19.58
CA ASP A 46 9.13 12.94 20.96
C ASP A 46 9.31 14.48 21.02
N SER A 47 9.92 15.08 19.99
CA SER A 47 10.07 16.54 19.85
C SER A 47 8.73 17.28 19.73
N PHE A 48 7.65 16.59 19.37
CA PHE A 48 6.29 17.14 19.26
C PHE A 48 5.42 16.83 20.50
N ALA A 49 5.98 16.16 21.52
CA ALA A 49 5.24 15.71 22.70
C ALA A 49 3.94 14.96 22.31
N ASP A 50 2.81 15.25 22.96
CA ASP A 50 1.49 14.71 22.62
C ASP A 50 0.78 15.48 21.50
N GLN A 51 1.45 16.46 20.87
CA GLN A 51 0.88 17.23 19.76
C GLN A 51 1.16 16.54 18.42
N GLN A 52 0.25 16.71 17.47
CA GLN A 52 0.44 16.25 16.10
C GLN A 52 1.23 17.28 15.31
N TYR A 53 2.14 16.85 14.45
CA TYR A 53 2.76 17.74 13.47
C TYR A 53 1.74 18.14 12.39
N HIS A 54 1.58 19.44 12.16
CA HIS A 54 0.69 19.98 11.13
C HIS A 54 1.43 20.06 9.80
N LEU A 55 1.13 19.14 8.88
CA LEU A 55 1.69 19.16 7.53
C LEU A 55 0.96 20.22 6.68
N GLY A 56 1.56 21.41 6.62
CA GLY A 56 1.04 22.59 5.90
C GLY A 56 1.40 22.69 4.42
N ARG A 57 1.99 21.65 3.82
CA ARG A 57 2.50 21.68 2.45
C ARG A 57 2.33 20.36 1.72
N ASN A 58 2.23 20.42 0.39
CA ASN A 58 2.22 19.22 -0.44
C ASN A 58 3.56 18.49 -0.31
N LEU A 59 3.49 17.20 -0.04
CA LEU A 59 4.65 16.37 0.21
C LEU A 59 4.51 15.04 -0.53
N THR A 60 5.56 14.64 -1.23
CA THR A 60 5.65 13.32 -1.84
C THR A 60 6.74 12.51 -1.16
N VAL A 61 6.40 11.29 -0.75
CA VAL A 61 7.32 10.28 -0.24
C VAL A 61 7.40 9.16 -1.27
N THR A 62 8.60 8.86 -1.76
CA THR A 62 8.81 7.85 -2.79
C THR A 62 10.12 7.09 -2.59
N SER A 63 10.23 5.88 -3.12
CA SER A 63 11.52 5.17 -3.15
C SER A 63 12.50 5.88 -4.08
N ALA A 64 13.79 5.83 -3.78
CA ALA A 64 14.82 6.41 -4.64
C ALA A 64 14.74 5.85 -6.08
N PRO A 65 14.83 6.70 -7.13
CA PRO A 65 14.73 6.26 -8.52
C PRO A 65 15.83 5.24 -8.87
N GLY A 66 15.47 4.21 -9.65
CA GLY A 66 16.39 3.14 -10.03
C GLY A 66 16.75 2.16 -8.89
N GLY A 67 16.32 2.44 -7.66
CA GLY A 67 16.48 1.56 -6.51
C GLY A 67 15.33 0.56 -6.37
N PRO A 68 15.46 -0.41 -5.44
CA PRO A 68 14.32 -1.24 -5.05
C PRO A 68 13.28 -0.40 -4.32
N MET A 69 12.02 -0.83 -4.38
CA MET A 69 10.95 -0.27 -3.57
C MET A 69 11.29 -0.42 -2.08
N ARG A 70 11.14 0.67 -1.33
CA ARG A 70 11.39 0.73 0.11
C ARG A 70 10.11 0.60 0.90
N ALA A 71 10.24 0.05 2.11
CA ALA A 71 9.16 0.01 3.07
C ALA A 71 9.08 1.29 3.90
N PHE A 72 7.85 1.71 4.21
CA PHE A 72 7.52 2.71 5.20
C PHE A 72 6.60 2.06 6.22
N ASP A 73 7.17 1.66 7.34
CA ASP A 73 6.48 0.99 8.44
C ASP A 73 6.12 2.00 9.52
N ALA A 74 4.81 2.19 9.74
CA ALA A 74 4.32 3.09 10.77
C ALA A 74 4.11 2.40 12.13
N ASP A 75 4.43 1.10 12.24
CA ASP A 75 4.31 0.25 13.44
C ASP A 75 2.99 0.41 14.22
N PHE A 76 1.89 0.61 13.49
CA PHE A 76 0.54 0.89 14.02
C PHE A 76 0.49 2.04 15.03
N MET A 77 1.36 3.02 14.84
CA MET A 77 1.47 4.20 15.68
C MET A 77 0.17 4.99 15.69
N ALA A 78 -0.15 5.55 16.85
CA ALA A 78 -1.25 6.50 17.01
C ALA A 78 -1.06 7.72 16.09
N PRO A 79 -2.10 8.53 15.82
CA PRO A 79 -1.94 9.67 14.93
C PRO A 79 -0.88 10.67 15.40
N ARG A 80 0.09 10.95 14.55
CA ARG A 80 1.21 11.89 14.80
C ARG A 80 1.29 13.03 13.80
N VAL A 81 0.67 12.88 12.63
CA VAL A 81 0.70 13.89 11.56
C VAL A 81 -0.72 14.27 11.19
N ARG A 82 -1.01 15.57 11.19
CA ARG A 82 -2.27 16.14 10.72
C ARG A 82 -2.06 16.77 9.36
N VAL A 83 -2.73 16.25 8.34
CA VAL A 83 -2.71 16.85 6.99
C VAL A 83 -3.69 18.01 6.96
N THR A 84 -3.20 19.24 6.76
CA THR A 84 -4.04 20.44 6.81
C THR A 84 -4.90 20.60 5.56
N ARG A 85 -5.94 21.44 5.62
CA ARG A 85 -6.85 21.69 4.49
C ARG A 85 -6.08 22.09 3.24
N GLY A 86 -6.46 21.53 2.09
CA GLY A 86 -5.88 21.83 0.79
C GLY A 86 -4.50 21.19 0.54
N VAL A 87 -3.95 20.49 1.53
CA VAL A 87 -2.67 19.79 1.40
C VAL A 87 -2.87 18.37 0.89
N THR A 88 -1.95 17.94 0.02
CA THR A 88 -1.85 16.57 -0.48
C THR A 88 -0.55 15.92 -0.01
N LEU A 89 -0.67 14.82 0.74
CA LEU A 89 0.44 13.92 1.06
C LEU A 89 0.38 12.71 0.13
N THR A 90 1.44 12.49 -0.66
CA THR A 90 1.50 11.39 -1.63
C THR A 90 2.55 10.37 -1.23
N PHE A 91 2.17 9.10 -1.16
CA PHE A 91 3.08 7.97 -1.13
C PHE A 91 3.08 7.30 -2.51
N GLN A 92 4.22 7.28 -3.18
CA GLN A 92 4.33 6.75 -4.53
C GLN A 92 5.44 5.71 -4.65
N GLY A 93 5.12 4.50 -5.11
CA GLY A 93 6.13 3.45 -5.26
C GLY A 93 6.83 3.13 -3.94
N VAL A 94 6.10 3.12 -2.83
CA VAL A 94 6.59 2.79 -1.49
C VAL A 94 5.70 1.68 -0.95
N ARG A 95 6.30 0.69 -0.28
CA ARG A 95 5.53 -0.34 0.41
C ARG A 95 5.11 0.19 1.78
N ILE A 96 3.84 0.50 1.95
CA ILE A 96 3.31 0.99 3.21
C ILE A 96 3.03 -0.20 4.12
N MET A 97 3.60 -0.21 5.32
CA MET A 97 3.55 -1.33 6.27
C MET A 97 2.92 -0.92 7.60
N ASN A 98 2.10 -1.82 8.17
CA ASN A 98 1.51 -1.73 9.50
C ASN A 98 0.87 -0.38 9.84
N ALA A 99 0.36 0.34 8.84
CA ALA A 99 -0.16 1.68 9.04
C ALA A 99 -1.65 1.69 9.41
N ARG A 100 -2.26 0.53 9.69
CA ARG A 100 -3.69 0.43 10.02
C ARG A 100 -4.02 -0.77 10.91
N LYS A 101 -4.75 -0.54 12.02
CA LYS A 101 -5.27 -1.55 12.95
C LYS A 101 -6.69 -2.01 12.63
N ALA A 102 -7.54 -1.10 12.15
CA ALA A 102 -8.98 -1.30 11.98
C ALA A 102 -9.41 -1.54 10.51
N ILE A 103 -10.71 -1.72 10.25
CA ILE A 103 -11.29 -1.77 8.91
C ILE A 103 -11.07 -0.45 8.16
N GLY A 104 -11.12 -0.53 6.84
CA GLY A 104 -10.90 0.61 5.95
C GLY A 104 -9.46 0.76 5.49
N VAL A 105 -9.16 1.88 4.84
CA VAL A 105 -7.90 2.12 4.11
C VAL A 105 -7.16 3.38 4.57
N MET A 106 -7.61 3.98 5.68
CA MET A 106 -6.95 5.10 6.33
C MET A 106 -5.65 4.66 7.00
N LEU A 107 -4.75 5.61 7.21
CA LEU A 107 -3.47 5.40 7.89
C LEU A 107 -3.59 5.93 9.32
N ASP A 108 -3.36 5.08 10.31
CA ASP A 108 -3.53 5.39 11.73
C ASP A 108 -2.63 6.52 12.20
N MET A 109 -1.42 6.63 11.65
CA MET A 109 -0.50 7.71 11.98
C MET A 109 -0.96 9.08 11.46
N LEU A 110 -2.00 9.14 10.63
CA LEU A 110 -2.51 10.37 10.01
C LEU A 110 -3.88 10.76 10.55
N THR A 111 -4.04 12.04 10.85
CA THR A 111 -5.35 12.71 10.82
C THR A 111 -5.40 13.70 9.67
N GLY A 112 -6.56 14.34 9.49
CA GLY A 112 -6.75 15.33 8.45
C GLY A 112 -7.62 16.48 8.88
N GLU A 113 -7.71 17.47 8.01
CA GLU A 113 -8.76 18.49 8.01
C GLU A 113 -9.62 18.35 6.76
N PRO A 114 -10.93 18.66 6.83
CA PRO A 114 -11.80 18.60 5.64
C PRO A 114 -11.19 19.37 4.47
N GLY A 115 -11.04 18.68 3.32
CA GLY A 115 -10.38 19.17 2.12
C GLY A 115 -8.90 18.77 1.97
N SER A 116 -8.30 18.14 2.97
CA SER A 116 -6.98 17.49 2.84
C SER A 116 -7.06 16.17 2.07
N THR A 117 -5.94 15.74 1.49
CA THR A 117 -5.86 14.53 0.67
C THR A 117 -4.61 13.70 0.99
N VAL A 118 -4.77 12.38 1.03
CA VAL A 118 -3.67 11.42 1.08
C VAL A 118 -3.77 10.50 -0.12
N ILE A 119 -2.73 10.44 -0.95
CA ILE A 119 -2.70 9.62 -2.16
C ILE A 119 -1.70 8.49 -1.95
N LEU A 120 -2.13 7.25 -2.15
CA LEU A 120 -1.26 6.09 -2.30
C LEU A 120 -1.29 5.70 -3.77
N ARG A 121 -0.14 5.71 -4.44
CA ARG A 121 0.00 5.42 -5.87
C ARG A 121 1.05 4.35 -6.10
N ASP A 122 0.72 3.34 -6.89
CA ASP A 122 1.66 2.25 -7.26
C ASP A 122 2.38 1.65 -6.05
N SER A 123 1.66 1.57 -4.93
CA SER A 123 2.21 1.29 -3.61
C SER A 123 1.54 0.04 -3.06
N PRO A 124 2.29 -1.02 -2.71
CA PRO A 124 1.74 -2.12 -1.95
C PRO A 124 1.43 -1.65 -0.54
N PHE A 125 0.27 -2.05 -0.03
CA PHE A 125 -0.23 -1.71 1.29
C PHE A 125 -0.36 -2.98 2.13
N TYR A 126 0.66 -3.21 2.95
CA TYR A 126 0.76 -4.37 3.82
C TYR A 126 0.13 -4.09 5.18
N ARG A 127 -0.68 -5.05 5.62
CA ARG A 127 -1.32 -5.10 6.94
C ARG A 127 -1.33 -6.53 7.43
N TYR A 128 -0.98 -6.75 8.69
CA TYR A 128 -0.88 -8.12 9.21
C TYR A 128 -2.21 -8.89 9.09
N ALA A 129 -3.31 -8.28 9.56
CA ALA A 129 -4.66 -8.81 9.39
C ALA A 129 -5.49 -7.93 8.44
N ALA A 130 -6.35 -8.57 7.63
CA ALA A 130 -7.36 -7.87 6.84
C ALA A 130 -8.67 -8.68 6.75
N LEU A 131 -9.75 -8.03 6.29
CA LEU A 131 -10.98 -8.73 5.94
C LEU A 131 -10.78 -9.63 4.72
N ALA A 132 -11.68 -10.59 4.54
CA ALA A 132 -11.78 -11.36 3.30
C ALA A 132 -11.89 -10.43 2.07
N VAL A 133 -11.37 -10.88 0.93
CA VAL A 133 -11.21 -10.04 -0.28
C VAL A 133 -12.55 -9.47 -0.76
N ASP A 134 -13.57 -10.31 -0.82
CA ASP A 134 -14.94 -9.95 -1.21
C ASP A 134 -15.56 -8.91 -0.27
N GLN A 135 -15.46 -9.11 1.05
CA GLN A 135 -15.92 -8.16 2.05
C GLN A 135 -15.18 -6.83 1.95
N SER A 136 -13.90 -6.86 1.62
CA SER A 136 -13.06 -5.68 1.49
C SER A 136 -13.37 -4.88 0.24
N ILE A 137 -13.61 -5.57 -0.89
CA ILE A 137 -14.11 -4.94 -2.11
C ILE A 137 -15.45 -4.29 -1.82
N LEU A 138 -16.42 -5.05 -1.28
CA LEU A 138 -17.76 -4.55 -0.96
C LEU A 138 -17.69 -3.28 -0.10
N LEU A 139 -16.94 -3.34 1.01
CA LEU A 139 -16.76 -2.20 1.91
C LEU A 139 -16.11 -1.00 1.21
N THR A 140 -15.01 -1.20 0.49
CA THR A 140 -14.28 -0.07 -0.11
C THR A 140 -15.02 0.55 -1.28
N THR A 141 -15.80 -0.22 -2.04
CA THR A 141 -16.61 0.30 -3.15
C THR A 141 -17.97 0.83 -2.72
N SER A 142 -18.44 0.56 -1.50
CA SER A 142 -19.72 1.10 -1.01
C SER A 142 -19.67 2.59 -0.65
N PHE A 143 -18.47 3.16 -0.51
CA PHE A 143 -18.31 4.57 -0.20
C PHE A 143 -18.62 5.46 -1.41
N ALA A 144 -19.40 6.51 -1.16
CA ALA A 144 -19.62 7.57 -2.14
C ALA A 144 -18.27 8.18 -2.55
N ARG A 145 -18.00 8.20 -3.86
CA ARG A 145 -16.80 8.81 -4.40
C ARG A 145 -16.92 10.34 -4.29
N PRO A 146 -15.93 11.05 -3.75
CA PRO A 146 -16.00 12.50 -3.65
C PRO A 146 -15.97 13.14 -5.05
N ALA A 147 -16.86 14.11 -5.30
CA ALA A 147 -17.05 14.71 -6.62
C ALA A 147 -15.77 15.33 -7.23
N ARG A 148 -14.82 15.75 -6.39
CA ARG A 148 -13.53 16.32 -6.82
C ARG A 148 -12.55 15.29 -7.42
N PHE A 149 -12.82 13.99 -7.27
CA PHE A 149 -12.03 12.92 -7.84
C PHE A 149 -12.87 12.15 -8.87
N PRO A 150 -12.79 12.48 -10.17
CA PRO A 150 -13.56 11.77 -11.19
C PRO A 150 -13.10 10.31 -11.30
N GLY A 151 -13.98 9.43 -11.79
CA GLY A 151 -13.68 8.00 -11.97
C GLY A 151 -14.68 7.08 -11.26
N ASN A 152 -14.39 5.78 -11.28
CA ASN A 152 -15.24 4.74 -10.69
C ASN A 152 -14.52 4.11 -9.50
N GLN A 153 -15.24 3.86 -8.39
CA GLN A 153 -14.68 3.09 -7.27
C GLN A 153 -14.37 1.67 -7.75
N THR A 154 -13.10 1.39 -8.03
CA THR A 154 -12.70 0.12 -8.65
C THR A 154 -11.68 -0.60 -7.78
N ALA A 155 -12.06 -1.77 -7.29
CA ALA A 155 -11.20 -2.72 -6.60
C ALA A 155 -11.48 -4.13 -7.14
N ARG A 156 -10.45 -4.97 -7.22
CA ARG A 156 -10.59 -6.35 -7.73
C ARG A 156 -9.66 -7.32 -7.04
N ALA A 157 -10.10 -8.57 -6.92
CA ALA A 157 -9.25 -9.67 -6.49
C ALA A 157 -8.13 -9.92 -7.51
N LEU A 158 -6.97 -10.38 -7.03
CA LEU A 158 -5.92 -10.90 -7.88
C LEU A 158 -6.22 -12.35 -8.25
N LEU A 159 -6.05 -12.69 -9.54
CA LEU A 159 -6.29 -14.05 -10.04
C LEU A 159 -5.38 -15.05 -9.32
N GLY A 160 -5.96 -16.11 -8.78
CA GLY A 160 -5.24 -17.14 -8.03
C GLY A 160 -5.06 -16.84 -6.54
N ALA A 161 -5.56 -15.71 -6.02
CA ALA A 161 -5.61 -15.41 -4.59
C ALA A 161 -6.69 -16.20 -3.84
N ALA A 162 -6.96 -17.44 -4.27
CA ALA A 162 -8.02 -18.30 -3.73
C ALA A 162 -7.87 -18.60 -2.22
N ALA A 163 -6.71 -18.30 -1.65
CA ALA A 163 -6.41 -18.50 -0.23
C ALA A 163 -6.62 -17.24 0.66
N GLY A 164 -6.98 -16.08 0.09
CA GLY A 164 -7.03 -14.84 0.87
C GLY A 164 -5.67 -14.49 1.51
N CYS A 165 -5.70 -13.66 2.55
CA CYS A 165 -4.49 -13.26 3.29
C CYS A 165 -3.72 -14.47 3.82
N SER A 166 -2.49 -14.68 3.34
CA SER A 166 -1.60 -15.71 3.87
C SER A 166 -0.13 -15.31 3.70
N PRO A 167 0.79 -15.81 4.56
CA PRO A 167 2.22 -15.53 4.40
C PRO A 167 2.80 -16.05 3.08
N ALA A 168 2.21 -17.11 2.51
CA ALA A 168 2.64 -17.72 1.25
C ALA A 168 2.13 -16.97 0.00
N ALA A 169 1.01 -16.27 0.11
CA ALA A 169 0.40 -15.49 -0.96
C ALA A 169 -0.20 -14.20 -0.38
N ARG A 170 0.68 -13.26 -0.04
CA ARG A 170 0.28 -12.03 0.68
C ARG A 170 -0.59 -11.10 -0.14
N ALA A 171 -0.31 -10.99 -1.44
CA ALA A 171 -1.03 -10.10 -2.33
C ALA A 171 -2.34 -10.74 -2.79
N ASP A 172 -3.47 -10.12 -2.46
CA ASP A 172 -4.78 -10.73 -2.67
C ASP A 172 -5.78 -9.86 -3.47
N MET A 173 -5.61 -8.54 -3.47
CA MET A 173 -6.44 -7.62 -4.25
C MET A 173 -5.70 -6.35 -4.66
N VAL A 174 -6.28 -5.61 -5.61
CA VAL A 174 -5.78 -4.30 -6.08
C VAL A 174 -6.90 -3.28 -6.02
N PHE A 175 -6.63 -2.14 -5.40
CA PHE A 175 -7.40 -0.91 -5.51
C PHE A 175 -6.91 -0.17 -6.75
N GLN A 176 -7.68 -0.22 -7.84
CA GLN A 176 -7.28 0.37 -9.11
C GLN A 176 -7.47 1.88 -9.09
N ASP A 177 -8.64 2.32 -8.63
CA ASP A 177 -9.03 3.71 -8.58
C ASP A 177 -10.09 3.90 -7.48
N ILE A 178 -9.64 4.18 -6.25
CA ILE A 178 -10.51 4.41 -5.11
C ILE A 178 -10.31 5.82 -4.59
N ALA A 179 -11.38 6.53 -4.25
CA ALA A 179 -11.32 7.79 -3.51
C ALA A 179 -12.41 7.81 -2.44
N ILE A 180 -12.03 7.95 -1.16
CA ILE A 180 -12.97 7.90 -0.02
C ILE A 180 -12.74 9.14 0.83
N ASP A 181 -13.79 9.96 1.00
CA ASP A 181 -13.75 11.09 1.93
C ASP A 181 -14.16 10.64 3.33
N ALA A 182 -13.17 10.49 4.21
CA ALA A 182 -13.42 10.08 5.58
C ALA A 182 -13.91 11.22 6.48
N SER A 183 -13.94 12.46 5.98
CA SER A 183 -14.56 13.58 6.71
C SER A 183 -16.10 13.54 6.68
N ALA A 184 -16.69 12.75 5.78
CA ALA A 184 -18.13 12.55 5.73
C ALA A 184 -18.55 11.63 6.89
N ALA A 185 -19.10 12.24 7.95
CA ALA A 185 -19.50 11.65 9.23
C ALA A 185 -20.60 10.57 9.16
N ALA A 186 -20.92 10.05 7.99
CA ALA A 186 -21.81 8.91 7.83
C ALA A 186 -21.25 8.04 6.72
N MET A 187 -20.36 7.12 7.09
CA MET A 187 -20.15 5.93 6.28
C MET A 187 -21.50 5.20 6.27
N PRO A 188 -22.25 5.14 5.15
CA PRO A 188 -23.44 4.31 5.09
C PRO A 188 -22.93 2.88 5.11
N ALA A 189 -22.71 2.32 6.30
CA ALA A 189 -22.26 0.96 6.42
C ALA A 189 -23.39 0.08 5.82
N PRO A 190 -23.12 -0.71 4.77
CA PRO A 190 -24.13 -1.60 4.19
C PRO A 190 -24.60 -2.68 5.18
N SER A 191 -23.91 -2.82 6.32
CA SER A 191 -24.33 -3.61 7.48
C SER A 191 -23.96 -2.87 8.78
N PRO A 192 -24.80 -2.90 9.84
CA PRO A 192 -24.47 -2.37 11.17
C PRO A 192 -23.14 -2.90 11.71
N GLN A 193 -22.71 -4.08 11.26
CA GLN A 193 -21.46 -4.72 11.65
C GLN A 193 -20.22 -4.01 11.08
N LEU A 194 -20.35 -3.26 9.98
CA LEU A 194 -19.24 -2.58 9.29
C LEU A 194 -19.13 -1.09 9.65
N GLN A 195 -19.81 -0.62 10.70
CA GLN A 195 -19.63 0.74 11.19
C GLN A 195 -18.23 0.88 11.78
N ALA A 196 -17.33 1.52 11.04
CA ALA A 196 -16.12 2.03 11.67
C ALA A 196 -16.55 3.11 12.67
N GLY A 197 -16.03 3.05 13.89
CA GLY A 197 -16.27 4.09 14.90
C GLY A 197 -15.91 5.48 14.38
N PRO A 198 -16.36 6.57 15.04
CA PRO A 198 -16.10 7.95 14.59
C PRO A 198 -14.60 8.14 14.41
N SER A 199 -14.18 8.08 13.15
CA SER A 199 -12.76 8.01 12.84
C SER A 199 -12.24 9.44 12.78
N ALA A 200 -11.20 9.73 13.57
CA ALA A 200 -10.55 11.04 13.63
C ALA A 200 -9.85 11.44 12.31
N HIS A 201 -10.09 10.70 11.22
CA HIS A 201 -9.48 10.91 9.93
C HIS A 201 -10.38 11.82 9.08
N ALA A 202 -10.16 13.13 9.11
CA ALA A 202 -10.91 14.06 8.27
C ALA A 202 -10.20 14.38 6.94
N TYR A 203 -9.56 13.40 6.30
CA TYR A 203 -8.94 13.54 4.97
C TYR A 203 -9.58 12.64 3.93
N THR A 204 -9.43 12.99 2.66
CA THR A 204 -9.78 12.09 1.56
C THR A 204 -8.60 11.20 1.22
N VAL A 205 -8.80 9.89 1.24
CA VAL A 205 -7.80 8.91 0.78
C VAL A 205 -8.05 8.57 -0.67
N VAL A 206 -7.01 8.56 -1.49
CA VAL A 206 -7.05 8.13 -2.90
C VAL A 206 -6.06 6.99 -3.09
N LEU A 207 -6.53 5.86 -3.60
CA LEU A 207 -5.71 4.67 -3.88
C LEU A 207 -5.69 4.44 -5.39
N LEU A 208 -4.51 4.54 -5.99
CA LEU A 208 -4.30 4.41 -7.43
C LEU A 208 -3.33 3.26 -7.67
N ASN A 209 -3.83 2.16 -8.23
CA ASN A 209 -3.04 0.95 -8.46
C ASN A 209 -2.29 0.45 -7.20
N VAL A 210 -3.00 0.41 -6.06
CA VAL A 210 -2.48 -0.02 -4.77
C VAL A 210 -2.78 -1.49 -4.58
N THR A 211 -1.77 -2.32 -4.39
CA THR A 211 -1.95 -3.75 -4.09
C THR A 211 -2.11 -3.93 -2.59
N ARG A 212 -3.14 -4.64 -2.14
CA ARG A 212 -3.26 -5.03 -0.74
C ARG A 212 -2.41 -6.27 -0.48
N GLU A 213 -1.70 -6.25 0.64
CA GLU A 213 -0.98 -7.41 1.14
C GLU A 213 -1.36 -7.71 2.58
N CYS A 214 -1.53 -9.00 2.92
CA CYS A 214 -1.87 -9.41 4.28
C CYS A 214 -1.46 -10.85 4.62
N ASP A 215 -1.30 -11.11 5.91
CA ASP A 215 -0.85 -12.41 6.43
C ASP A 215 -2.00 -13.28 6.97
N THR A 216 -3.09 -12.68 7.43
CA THR A 216 -4.20 -13.43 8.02
C THR A 216 -5.54 -12.68 7.92
N THR A 217 -6.63 -13.40 8.16
CA THR A 217 -7.98 -12.86 8.28
C THR A 217 -8.57 -13.20 9.66
N PRO A 218 -9.53 -12.42 10.17
CA PRO A 218 -10.37 -12.85 11.29
C PRO A 218 -10.98 -14.23 11.05
N SER A 219 -11.13 -15.01 12.12
CA SER A 219 -11.93 -16.24 12.08
C SER A 219 -13.42 -15.90 12.00
N ASP A 220 -14.21 -16.81 11.42
CA ASP A 220 -15.67 -16.70 11.40
C ASP A 220 -16.27 -16.62 12.81
N GLU A 221 -15.66 -17.31 13.79
CA GLU A 221 -16.04 -17.23 15.21
C GLU A 221 -15.88 -15.81 15.77
N CYS A 222 -14.82 -15.10 15.39
CA CYS A 222 -14.65 -13.72 15.83
C CYS A 222 -15.70 -12.83 15.16
N LEU A 223 -15.89 -12.99 13.84
CA LEU A 223 -16.84 -12.19 13.07
C LEU A 223 -18.31 -12.42 13.47
N SER A 224 -18.63 -13.58 14.05
CA SER A 224 -19.98 -13.87 14.57
C SER A 224 -20.22 -13.32 15.97
N SER A 225 -19.17 -13.07 16.75
CA SER A 225 -19.26 -12.63 18.15
C SER A 225 -18.88 -11.17 18.39
N ALA A 226 -18.18 -10.54 17.44
CA ALA A 226 -17.71 -9.17 17.52
C ALA A 226 -17.76 -8.47 16.16
N THR A 227 -17.64 -7.14 16.17
CA THR A 227 -17.51 -6.39 14.90
C THR A 227 -16.17 -6.72 14.24
N PRO A 228 -16.06 -6.61 12.90
CA PRO A 228 -14.81 -6.87 12.19
C PRO A 228 -13.66 -5.98 12.66
N ASP A 229 -13.95 -4.74 13.08
CA ASP A 229 -12.97 -3.84 13.68
C ASP A 229 -12.33 -4.43 14.94
N VAL A 230 -13.16 -4.93 15.87
CA VAL A 230 -12.68 -5.54 17.10
C VAL A 230 -11.81 -6.76 16.80
N CYS A 231 -12.22 -7.58 15.83
CA CYS A 231 -11.46 -8.76 15.41
C CYS A 231 -10.10 -8.42 14.80
N LEU A 232 -10.05 -7.44 13.88
CA LEU A 232 -8.80 -6.99 13.28
C LEU A 232 -7.86 -6.35 14.31
N ASN A 233 -8.41 -5.50 15.18
CA ASN A 233 -7.63 -4.87 16.25
C ASN A 233 -7.00 -5.92 17.17
N ARG A 234 -7.77 -6.95 17.57
CA ARG A 234 -7.26 -8.05 18.40
C ARG A 234 -6.09 -8.78 17.72
N LEU A 235 -6.24 -9.15 16.44
CA LEU A 235 -5.17 -9.81 15.69
C LEU A 235 -3.91 -8.94 15.57
N ASN A 236 -4.08 -7.64 15.32
CA ASN A 236 -2.97 -6.69 15.20
C ASN A 236 -2.28 -6.44 16.54
N ASP A 237 -3.03 -6.33 17.64
CA ASP A 237 -2.46 -6.19 18.98
C ASP A 237 -1.71 -7.45 19.41
N ASP A 238 -2.22 -8.64 19.11
CA ASP A 238 -1.55 -9.92 19.34
C ASP A 238 -0.23 -10.00 18.58
N TYR A 239 -0.24 -9.58 17.31
CA TYR A 239 0.95 -9.48 16.47
C TYR A 239 2.00 -8.53 17.06
N GLN A 240 1.60 -7.34 17.50
CA GLN A 240 2.50 -6.39 18.16
C GLN A 240 3.09 -6.96 19.45
N ARG A 241 2.28 -7.60 20.29
CA ARG A 241 2.78 -8.22 21.53
C ARG A 241 3.83 -9.29 21.23
N ARG A 242 3.60 -10.16 20.24
CA ARG A 242 4.58 -11.16 19.80
C ARG A 242 5.87 -10.53 19.28
N ARG A 243 5.78 -9.47 18.45
CA ARG A 243 6.96 -8.76 17.96
C ARG A 243 7.78 -8.12 19.08
N ARG A 244 7.12 -7.47 20.04
CA ARG A 244 7.80 -6.87 21.21
C ARG A 244 8.46 -7.93 22.09
N ALA A 245 7.78 -9.05 22.33
CA ALA A 245 8.35 -10.17 23.06
C ALA A 245 9.60 -10.75 22.36
N ALA A 246 9.54 -10.96 21.05
CA ALA A 246 10.67 -11.44 20.27
C ALA A 246 11.87 -10.45 20.30
N ALA A 247 11.60 -9.14 20.20
CA ALA A 247 12.63 -8.10 20.29
C ALA A 247 13.27 -8.04 21.69
N ALA A 248 12.49 -8.24 22.76
CA ALA A 248 13.00 -8.30 24.12
C ALA A 248 13.90 -9.52 24.34
N SER A 249 13.51 -10.70 23.85
CA SER A 249 14.33 -11.92 23.94
C SER A 249 15.68 -11.77 23.23
N ALA A 250 15.68 -11.18 22.03
CA ALA A 250 16.92 -10.95 21.27
C ALA A 250 17.94 -10.04 21.99
N ARG A 251 17.47 -9.09 22.82
CA ARG A 251 18.35 -8.22 23.64
C ARG A 251 18.86 -8.91 24.90
N GLY A 252 18.10 -9.88 25.44
CA GLY A 252 18.51 -10.63 26.64
C GLY A 252 19.71 -11.54 26.38
N ASP A 253 19.77 -12.14 25.19
CA ASP A 253 20.84 -13.06 24.80
C ASP A 253 22.16 -12.34 24.49
N SER A 254 22.10 -11.11 23.96
CA SER A 254 23.30 -10.31 23.66
C SER A 254 24.01 -9.77 24.90
N LEU A 255 23.33 -9.68 26.05
CA LEU A 255 23.93 -9.25 27.32
C LEU A 255 24.60 -10.40 28.09
N ARG A 256 24.32 -11.66 27.75
CA ARG A 256 24.94 -12.85 28.39
C ARG A 256 26.12 -13.42 27.60
N GLY A 257 26.27 -13.07 26.32
CA GLY A 257 27.48 -13.30 25.55
C GLY A 257 28.48 -12.17 25.74
N GLY A 258 29.53 -12.39 26.53
CA GLY A 258 30.56 -11.39 26.81
C GLY A 258 31.16 -10.76 25.54
N ALA A 259 31.36 -9.45 25.61
CA ALA A 259 32.20 -8.59 24.76
C ALA A 259 32.88 -9.26 23.54
N ALA A 260 32.18 -9.33 22.40
CA ALA A 260 32.83 -9.36 21.09
C ALA A 260 31.86 -8.93 19.97
N ALA A 261 32.24 -7.84 19.31
CA ALA A 261 31.81 -7.39 17.98
C ALA A 261 30.33 -7.00 17.79
N GLY A 262 30.11 -5.69 17.65
CA GLY A 262 28.85 -5.10 17.24
C GLY A 262 28.44 -5.54 15.83
N ILE A 263 27.20 -6.03 15.72
CA ILE A 263 26.50 -6.20 14.44
C ILE A 263 25.08 -5.68 14.61
N ALA A 264 24.71 -4.79 13.68
CA ALA A 264 23.43 -4.12 13.57
C ALA A 264 22.26 -5.11 13.57
N VAL A 265 21.37 -4.97 14.57
CA VAL A 265 20.12 -5.72 14.70
C VAL A 265 19.08 -5.10 13.76
N GLY A 266 19.23 -5.36 12.46
CA GLY A 266 18.25 -4.99 11.42
C GLY A 266 17.71 -6.20 10.64
N ALA A 267 18.13 -7.42 10.94
CA ALA A 267 18.00 -8.55 10.02
C ALA A 267 16.86 -9.55 10.32
N ALA A 268 16.28 -9.56 11.53
CA ALA A 268 15.36 -10.65 11.89
C ALA A 268 13.98 -10.57 11.19
N THR A 269 13.51 -9.38 10.83
CA THR A 269 12.27 -9.20 10.06
C THR A 269 12.52 -9.03 8.55
N ALA A 270 13.67 -8.50 8.15
CA ALA A 270 14.04 -8.35 6.74
C ALA A 270 14.37 -9.69 6.06
N ALA A 271 14.95 -10.67 6.77
CA ALA A 271 15.33 -11.96 6.16
C ALA A 271 14.12 -12.80 5.71
N VAL A 272 12.98 -12.72 6.42
CA VAL A 272 11.74 -13.41 6.02
C VAL A 272 10.98 -12.62 4.95
N VAL A 273 11.17 -11.30 4.86
CA VAL A 273 10.51 -10.44 3.87
C VAL A 273 11.26 -10.41 2.52
N LEU A 274 12.60 -10.52 2.51
CA LEU A 274 13.41 -10.44 1.30
C LEU A 274 13.38 -11.72 0.43
N MET A 275 13.14 -12.90 1.02
CA MET A 275 13.01 -14.15 0.26
C MET A 275 11.69 -14.25 -0.53
N ALA A 276 10.63 -13.58 -0.08
CA ALA A 276 9.36 -13.51 -0.83
C ALA A 276 9.39 -12.47 -1.96
N GLY A 277 10.17 -11.38 -1.83
CA GLY A 277 10.27 -10.32 -2.85
C GLY A 277 11.09 -10.68 -4.10
N ALA A 278 12.10 -11.55 -3.95
CA ALA A 278 12.93 -11.99 -5.08
C ALA A 278 12.19 -12.93 -6.05
N GLY A 279 11.26 -13.76 -5.56
CA GLY A 279 10.46 -14.66 -6.40
C GLY A 279 9.47 -13.92 -7.31
N ALA A 280 8.79 -12.90 -6.78
CA ALA A 280 7.80 -12.12 -7.53
C ALA A 280 8.43 -11.26 -8.64
N THR A 281 9.61 -10.68 -8.39
CA THR A 281 10.33 -9.85 -9.38
C THR A 281 10.91 -10.67 -10.53
N VAL A 282 11.39 -11.90 -10.27
CA VAL A 282 11.83 -12.84 -11.33
C VAL A 282 10.65 -13.36 -12.14
N ALA A 283 9.51 -13.65 -11.50
CA ALA A 283 8.29 -14.08 -12.20
C ALA A 283 7.71 -12.97 -13.11
N LEU A 284 7.69 -11.72 -12.65
CA LEU A 284 7.24 -10.56 -13.43
C LEU A 284 8.18 -10.25 -14.61
N ARG A 285 9.51 -10.32 -14.42
CA ARG A 285 10.50 -10.17 -15.50
C ARG A 285 10.46 -11.32 -16.52
N ARG A 286 10.11 -12.54 -16.10
CA ARG A 286 9.93 -13.67 -17.04
C ARG A 286 8.64 -13.57 -17.83
N ARG A 287 7.55 -13.03 -17.24
CA ARG A 287 6.29 -12.79 -17.96
C ARG A 287 6.42 -11.66 -18.98
N SER A 288 7.10 -10.56 -18.66
CA SER A 288 7.31 -9.47 -19.63
C SER A 288 8.18 -9.89 -20.82
N LYS A 289 9.21 -10.71 -20.59
CA LYS A 289 10.03 -11.28 -21.67
C LYS A 289 9.28 -12.28 -22.56
N ARG A 290 8.26 -12.97 -22.03
CA ARG A 290 7.42 -13.86 -22.84
C ARG A 290 6.39 -13.09 -23.66
N ALA A 291 5.81 -12.01 -23.11
CA ALA A 291 4.90 -11.15 -23.86
C ALA A 291 5.59 -10.49 -25.07
N ALA A 292 6.81 -9.97 -24.89
CA ALA A 292 7.58 -9.40 -26.00
C ALA A 292 7.94 -10.43 -27.08
N LYS A 293 8.13 -11.71 -26.71
CA LYS A 293 8.46 -12.78 -27.66
C LYS A 293 7.24 -13.27 -28.48
N CYS A 294 6.03 -13.11 -27.94
CA CYS A 294 4.79 -13.41 -28.67
C CYS A 294 4.42 -12.32 -29.69
N GLU A 295 4.86 -11.07 -29.49
CA GLU A 295 4.67 -10.00 -30.49
C GLU A 295 5.55 -10.20 -31.72
N ASP A 296 6.77 -10.75 -31.56
CA ASP A 296 7.68 -11.05 -32.68
C ASP A 296 7.19 -12.22 -33.56
N GLU A 297 6.47 -13.21 -33.00
CA GLU A 297 5.96 -14.36 -33.78
C GLU A 297 4.70 -14.04 -34.59
N HIS A 298 3.90 -13.04 -34.19
CA HIS A 298 2.72 -12.61 -34.94
C HIS A 298 3.01 -11.54 -36.01
N GLY A 299 4.17 -10.87 -35.97
CA GLY A 299 4.61 -9.92 -37.00
C GLY A 299 5.12 -10.57 -38.30
N ALA A 300 5.39 -11.87 -38.31
CA ALA A 300 6.04 -12.56 -39.44
C ALA A 300 5.07 -13.26 -40.42
N VAL A 301 3.75 -13.25 -40.18
CA VAL A 301 2.76 -13.98 -41.02
C VAL A 301 1.84 -13.01 -41.80
N SER A 302 2.39 -11.91 -42.29
CA SER A 302 1.68 -11.05 -43.25
C SER A 302 2.60 -10.65 -44.40
N ALA A 303 3.04 -11.67 -45.14
CA ALA A 303 3.56 -11.47 -46.49
C ALA A 303 3.11 -12.62 -47.40
N SER A 304 2.40 -12.23 -48.46
CA SER A 304 2.13 -12.94 -49.72
C SER A 304 0.85 -13.80 -49.82
N PRO A 305 0.31 -14.03 -51.04
CA PRO A 305 0.51 -13.32 -52.32
C PRO A 305 -0.80 -12.89 -53.00
N GLN A 306 -0.70 -11.89 -53.87
CA GLN A 306 -1.68 -11.64 -54.93
C GLN A 306 -1.80 -12.88 -55.83
N LEU A 307 -3.02 -13.39 -55.99
CA LEU A 307 -3.39 -14.29 -57.07
C LEU A 307 -4.57 -13.71 -57.85
N ASN A 308 -4.27 -13.37 -59.09
CA ASN A 308 -5.19 -13.13 -60.20
C ASN A 308 -6.07 -14.36 -60.46
N SER A 309 -7.37 -14.15 -60.69
CA SER A 309 -8.19 -14.76 -61.76
C SER A 309 -9.65 -14.32 -61.56
N LYS A 310 -10.20 -13.43 -62.39
CA LYS A 310 -11.06 -13.74 -63.56
C LYS A 310 -12.18 -14.77 -63.31
N ALA A 311 -13.40 -14.27 -63.61
CA ALA A 311 -14.57 -14.93 -64.21
C ALA A 311 -15.61 -15.61 -63.29
N GLN A 312 -16.77 -14.95 -63.15
CA GLN A 312 -18.18 -15.44 -63.28
C GLN A 312 -19.08 -14.34 -62.68
N LYS A 313 -19.88 -13.54 -63.40
CA LYS A 313 -20.95 -13.74 -64.40
C LYS A 313 -22.23 -14.36 -63.83
N GLY A 314 -23.27 -13.52 -63.71
CA GLY A 314 -24.69 -13.84 -63.49
C GLY A 314 -25.10 -13.97 -62.01
N ALA A 315 -26.27 -13.60 -61.53
CA ALA A 315 -27.48 -12.97 -62.08
C ALA A 315 -28.28 -12.46 -60.84
N ALA A 316 -28.82 -11.24 -60.88
CA ALA A 316 -30.26 -10.93 -60.91
C ALA A 316 -31.06 -11.06 -59.59
N SER A 317 -31.96 -10.08 -59.41
CA SER A 317 -33.18 -10.10 -58.57
C SER A 317 -32.96 -10.01 -57.06
N GLY A 318 -33.58 -9.11 -56.28
CA GLY A 318 -34.80 -8.34 -56.46
C GLY A 318 -35.52 -8.23 -55.09
N ALA A 319 -36.37 -7.22 -54.94
CA ALA A 319 -37.36 -6.97 -53.87
C ALA A 319 -36.81 -6.57 -52.47
N GLU A 320 -37.14 -5.42 -51.88
CA GLU A 320 -38.42 -4.71 -51.68
C GLU A 320 -39.22 -5.21 -50.45
N GLN A 321 -39.46 -4.27 -49.52
CA GLN A 321 -40.41 -4.26 -48.38
C GLN A 321 -40.12 -5.24 -47.22
N VAL A 322 -40.22 -4.85 -45.95
CA VAL A 322 -41.27 -4.10 -45.22
C VAL A 322 -40.68 -3.11 -44.22
#